data_AF-A0A960PRC5-F1
#
_entry.id   AF-A0A960PRC5-F1
#
_cell.length_a   1.000
_cell.length_b   1.000
_cell.length_c   1.000
_cell.angle_alpha   90.00
_cell.angle_beta   90.00
_cell.angle_gamma   90.00
#
_symmetry.space_group_name_H-M   'P 1'
#
loop_
_entity.id
_entity.type
_entity.pdbx_description
1 polymer ?
#
loop_
_entity_poly.entity_id
_entity_poly.type
_entity_poly.pdbx_seq_one_letter_code
_entity_poly.pdbx_strand_id
1 'polypeptide(L)'
;GAAEGGDLATLLPAVLALREEAQEKNGGPRVRVGAGGAIGTPEAAACALLLGADFLQTGSVNLSSLEAQTPDAVKELLAKLEAGETVSAPSAEGFSLGGRVQVVKKGTFFAPRAQKLYELFRFYDSLEAIDPVVREKIEQTYLKRSFDQIWQEVRETPPAGSSGVDPKTRMARVFRWYLEQSLRWALDGDLAEKVNCQMPCDESMAAFNRYAAGNGLADPASRSAAAIARSLLRDTATYLSHRLSAMSHRV
;
A
#
# COMPACT_ATOMS: atom_id res chain seq x y z
N GLY A 1 -1.27 -1.57 -1.40
CA GLY A 1 -2.10 -0.42 -1.00
C GLY A 1 -1.81 0.73 -1.93
N ALA A 2 -2.73 1.03 -2.86
CA ALA A 2 -2.64 2.29 -3.59
C ALA A 2 -2.64 3.44 -2.58
N ALA A 3 -1.75 4.41 -2.75
CA ALA A 3 -1.76 5.63 -1.94
C ALA A 3 -2.83 6.63 -2.41
N GLU A 4 -3.44 6.37 -3.57
CA GLU A 4 -4.50 7.19 -4.15
C GLU A 4 -5.85 6.58 -3.78
N GLY A 5 -6.43 7.10 -2.70
CA GLY A 5 -7.82 6.89 -2.33
C GLY A 5 -8.38 8.21 -1.82
N GLY A 6 -9.65 8.50 -2.12
CA GLY A 6 -10.34 9.64 -1.52
C GLY A 6 -10.46 9.46 0.00
N ASP A 7 -10.54 10.57 0.72
CA ASP A 7 -10.79 10.54 2.16
C ASP A 7 -12.11 9.81 2.47
N LEU A 8 -12.09 8.89 3.44
CA LEU A 8 -13.24 8.04 3.76
C LEU A 8 -14.49 8.85 4.07
N ALA A 9 -14.36 9.98 4.79
CA ALA A 9 -15.48 10.80 5.20
C ALA A 9 -16.15 11.56 4.04
N THR A 10 -15.45 11.70 2.91
CA THR A 10 -15.98 12.36 1.71
C THR A 10 -16.38 11.38 0.62
N LEU A 11 -15.60 10.33 0.40
CA LEU A 11 -15.81 9.38 -0.70
C LEU A 11 -16.95 8.40 -0.41
N LEU A 12 -17.02 7.87 0.81
CA LEU A 12 -18.02 6.85 1.14
C LEU A 12 -19.46 7.39 1.01
N PRO A 13 -19.82 8.58 1.54
CA PRO A 13 -21.16 9.15 1.32
C PRO A 13 -21.51 9.34 -0.16
N ALA A 14 -20.54 9.75 -0.99
CA ALA A 14 -20.77 9.93 -2.42
C ALA A 14 -21.06 8.60 -3.14
N VAL A 15 -20.32 7.54 -2.80
CA VAL A 15 -20.55 6.19 -3.35
C VAL A 15 -21.90 5.62 -2.87
N LEU A 16 -22.29 5.89 -1.62
CA LEU A 16 -23.60 5.50 -1.10
C LEU A 16 -24.74 6.20 -1.84
N ALA A 17 -24.63 7.51 -2.10
CA ALA A 17 -25.62 8.25 -2.88
C ALA A 17 -25.74 7.67 -4.31
N LEU A 18 -24.61 7.37 -4.95
CA LEU A 18 -24.62 6.71 -6.26
C LEU A 18 -25.30 5.34 -6.23
N ARG A 19 -25.12 4.55 -5.15
CA ARG A 19 -25.81 3.28 -4.96
C ARG A 19 -27.32 3.48 -4.91
N GLU A 20 -27.80 4.46 -4.15
CA GLU A 20 -29.24 4.74 -4.07
C GLU A 20 -29.81 5.15 -5.43
N GLU A 21 -29.15 6.06 -6.16
CA GLU A 21 -29.59 6.45 -7.51
C GLU A 21 -29.67 5.26 -8.47
N ALA A 22 -28.67 4.37 -8.43
CA ALA A 22 -28.64 3.19 -9.27
C ALA A 22 -29.75 2.19 -8.89
N GLN A 23 -30.05 2.06 -7.60
CA GLN A 23 -31.10 1.20 -7.06
C GLN A 23 -32.49 1.70 -7.48
N GLU A 24 -32.73 3.01 -7.40
CA GLU A 24 -33.98 3.64 -7.84
C GLU A 24 -34.21 3.46 -9.35
N LYS A 25 -33.16 3.63 -10.15
CA LYS A 25 -33.24 3.53 -11.62
C LYS A 25 -33.44 2.09 -12.12
N ASN A 26 -32.76 1.12 -11.50
CA ASN A 26 -32.67 -0.24 -12.05
C ASN A 26 -33.48 -1.29 -11.28
N GLY A 27 -33.89 -1.00 -10.04
CA GLY A 27 -34.52 -1.99 -9.16
C GLY A 27 -33.60 -3.17 -8.79
N GLY A 28 -34.17 -4.24 -8.24
CA GLY A 28 -33.46 -5.47 -7.89
C GLY A 28 -32.89 -5.52 -6.46
N PRO A 29 -32.06 -6.53 -6.13
CA PRO A 29 -31.49 -6.67 -4.79
C PRO A 29 -30.53 -5.53 -4.44
N ARG A 30 -30.60 -5.02 -3.20
CA ARG A 30 -29.72 -3.94 -2.72
C ARG A 30 -28.24 -4.33 -2.82
N VAL A 31 -27.49 -3.56 -3.61
CA VAL A 31 -26.03 -3.62 -3.70
C VAL A 31 -25.43 -3.11 -2.39
N ARG A 32 -24.51 -3.86 -1.80
CA ARG A 32 -23.81 -3.49 -0.56
C ARG A 32 -22.56 -2.69 -0.88
N VAL A 33 -22.32 -1.63 -0.10
CA VAL A 33 -21.15 -0.76 -0.22
C VAL A 33 -20.31 -0.90 1.04
N GLY A 34 -19.07 -1.36 0.89
CA GLY A 34 -18.14 -1.49 2.00
C GLY A 34 -17.14 -0.34 2.06
N ALA A 35 -16.41 -0.28 3.16
CA ALA A 35 -15.31 0.66 3.36
C ALA A 35 -13.99 -0.09 3.58
N GLY A 36 -12.95 0.38 2.94
CA GLY A 36 -11.57 -0.09 3.10
C GLY A 36 -10.59 1.06 3.02
N GLY A 37 -9.36 0.82 3.45
CA GLY A 37 -8.31 1.83 3.52
C GLY A 37 -8.19 2.45 4.91
N ALA A 38 -7.00 2.41 5.47
CA ALA A 38 -6.67 2.96 6.79
C ALA A 38 -7.50 2.41 8.00
N ILE A 39 -8.24 1.31 7.85
CA ILE A 39 -8.99 0.69 8.95
C ILE A 39 -8.06 -0.24 9.74
N GLY A 40 -7.61 0.24 10.90
CA GLY A 40 -6.77 -0.52 11.83
C GLY A 40 -7.16 -0.39 13.30
N THR A 41 -8.22 0.35 13.63
CA THR A 41 -8.68 0.49 15.03
C THR A 41 -10.19 0.44 15.12
N PRO A 42 -10.75 0.18 16.32
CA PRO A 42 -12.18 0.25 16.56
C PRO A 42 -12.81 1.60 16.18
N GLU A 43 -12.10 2.72 16.40
CA GLU A 43 -12.57 4.06 16.07
C GLU A 43 -12.67 4.28 14.57
N ALA A 44 -11.65 3.86 13.80
CA ALA A 44 -11.67 3.97 12.34
C ALA A 44 -12.79 3.10 11.74
N ALA A 45 -12.96 1.87 12.24
CA ALA A 45 -14.05 0.98 11.86
C ALA A 45 -15.42 1.57 12.22
N ALA A 46 -15.56 2.16 13.42
CA ALA A 46 -16.78 2.83 13.85
C ALA A 46 -17.14 4.02 12.95
N CYS A 47 -16.17 4.83 12.56
CA CYS A 47 -16.38 5.93 11.61
C CYS A 47 -16.93 5.42 10.27
N ALA A 48 -16.34 4.36 9.71
CA ALA A 48 -16.83 3.77 8.46
C ALA A 48 -18.29 3.28 8.57
N LEU A 49 -18.62 2.59 9.67
CA LEU A 49 -19.98 2.09 9.91
C LEU A 49 -20.99 3.24 10.13
N LEU A 50 -20.60 4.27 10.88
CA LEU A 50 -21.44 5.47 11.11
C LEU A 50 -21.72 6.22 9.81
N LEU A 51 -20.77 6.23 8.88
CA LEU A 51 -20.93 6.82 7.55
C LEU A 51 -21.78 5.95 6.60
N GLY A 52 -22.21 4.76 7.02
CA GLY A 52 -23.15 3.92 6.28
C GLY A 52 -22.51 2.75 5.53
N ALA A 53 -21.27 2.37 5.84
CA ALA A 53 -20.67 1.17 5.26
C ALA A 53 -21.43 -0.11 5.69
N ASP A 54 -21.75 -0.96 4.71
CA ASP A 54 -22.41 -2.25 4.92
C ASP A 54 -21.42 -3.34 5.40
N PHE A 55 -20.14 -3.19 5.09
CA PHE A 55 -19.06 -4.07 5.54
C PHE A 55 -17.71 -3.34 5.56
N LEU A 56 -16.74 -3.92 6.25
CA LEU A 56 -15.40 -3.37 6.40
C LEU A 56 -14.36 -4.26 5.74
N GLN A 57 -13.29 -3.67 5.22
CA GLN A 57 -12.14 -4.36 4.67
C GLN A 57 -10.85 -3.85 5.32
N THR A 58 -10.09 -4.76 5.91
CA THR A 58 -8.74 -4.49 6.42
C THR A 58 -7.68 -4.96 5.42
N GLY A 59 -6.54 -4.28 5.41
CA GLY A 59 -5.42 -4.60 4.53
C GLY A 59 -4.11 -4.67 5.31
N SER A 60 -3.52 -3.50 5.57
CA SER A 60 -2.20 -3.38 6.20
C SER A 60 -2.07 -4.19 7.48
N VAL A 61 -3.03 -4.12 8.41
CA VAL A 61 -2.99 -4.87 9.68
C VAL A 61 -2.83 -6.39 9.51
N ASN A 62 -3.37 -6.96 8.43
CA ASN A 62 -3.32 -8.40 8.17
C ASN A 62 -1.91 -8.85 7.74
N LEU A 63 -1.04 -7.95 7.28
CA LEU A 63 0.34 -8.27 6.90
C LEU A 63 1.22 -8.70 8.10
N SER A 64 0.77 -8.41 9.33
CA SER A 64 1.42 -8.85 10.57
C SER A 64 0.84 -10.15 11.12
N SER A 65 -0.07 -10.82 10.39
CA SER A 65 -0.70 -12.05 10.85
C SER A 65 0.14 -13.30 10.56
N LEU A 66 -0.14 -14.37 11.30
CA LEU A 66 0.49 -15.68 11.11
C LEU A 66 0.32 -16.18 9.67
N GLU A 67 -0.86 -16.00 9.09
CA GLU A 67 -1.24 -16.48 7.77
C GLU A 67 -0.65 -15.65 6.62
N ALA A 68 -0.12 -14.46 6.89
CA ALA A 68 0.53 -13.65 5.87
C ALA A 68 1.79 -14.37 5.37
N GLN A 69 1.91 -14.50 4.04
CA GLN A 69 3.09 -15.05 3.37
C GLN A 69 4.19 -13.98 3.28
N THR A 70 4.64 -13.52 4.44
CA THR A 70 5.74 -12.57 4.60
C THR A 70 6.76 -13.17 5.57
N PRO A 71 8.06 -12.88 5.40
CA PRO A 71 9.08 -13.37 6.32
C PRO A 71 8.81 -12.91 7.75
N ASP A 72 9.16 -13.73 8.74
CA ASP A 72 8.90 -13.41 10.16
C ASP A 72 9.57 -12.09 10.58
N ALA A 73 10.78 -11.82 10.08
CA ALA A 73 11.46 -10.55 10.30
C ALA A 73 10.67 -9.32 9.79
N VAL A 74 9.91 -9.48 8.70
CA VAL A 74 9.01 -8.43 8.19
C VAL A 74 7.79 -8.30 9.10
N LYS A 75 7.17 -9.41 9.52
CA LYS A 75 6.03 -9.38 10.47
C LYS A 75 6.41 -8.70 11.79
N GLU A 76 7.58 -9.03 12.33
CA GLU A 76 8.13 -8.40 13.55
C GLU A 76 8.37 -6.91 13.37
N LEU A 77 8.90 -6.50 12.22
CA LEU A 77 9.10 -5.08 11.90
C LEU A 77 7.76 -4.36 11.83
N LEU A 78 6.80 -4.91 11.10
CA LEU A 78 5.47 -4.33 10.92
C LEU A 78 4.73 -4.15 12.25
N ALA A 79 4.85 -5.12 13.16
CA ALA A 79 4.23 -5.06 14.48
C ALA A 79 4.85 -4.04 15.45
N LYS A 80 6.01 -3.50 15.11
CA LYS A 80 6.72 -2.45 15.86
C LYS A 80 6.67 -1.09 15.15
N LEU A 81 5.86 -0.96 14.09
CA LEU A 81 5.69 0.32 13.41
C LEU A 81 4.98 1.32 14.30
N GLU A 82 5.54 2.51 14.33
CA GLU A 82 5.01 3.68 15.01
C GLU A 82 4.46 4.70 14.02
N ALA A 83 3.83 5.74 14.57
CA ALA A 83 3.19 6.76 13.77
C ALA A 83 4.18 7.49 12.87
N GLY A 84 3.82 7.68 11.60
CA GLY A 84 4.68 8.37 10.65
C GLY A 84 5.88 7.56 10.16
N GLU A 85 5.93 6.25 10.41
CA GLU A 85 6.95 5.34 9.86
C GLU A 85 6.60 4.79 8.46
N THR A 86 5.49 5.24 7.86
CA THR A 86 5.15 5.01 6.45
C THR A 86 5.32 6.27 5.61
N VAL A 87 5.47 6.10 4.30
CA VAL A 87 5.63 7.19 3.33
C VAL A 87 5.05 6.79 1.97
N SER A 88 4.58 7.77 1.21
CA SER A 88 4.16 7.57 -0.18
C SER A 88 5.39 7.49 -1.09
N ALA A 89 5.46 6.46 -1.94
CA ALA A 89 6.51 6.27 -2.95
C ALA A 89 5.89 5.98 -4.33
N PRO A 90 6.62 6.18 -5.43
CA PRO A 90 6.16 5.76 -6.76
C PRO A 90 5.85 4.27 -6.82
N SER A 91 4.73 3.92 -7.45
CA SER A 91 4.34 2.52 -7.68
C SER A 91 4.74 2.04 -9.07
N ALA A 92 5.00 0.74 -9.20
CA ALA A 92 5.21 0.11 -10.51
C ALA A 92 3.94 0.20 -11.38
N GLU A 93 2.79 -0.07 -10.75
CA GLU A 93 1.47 0.17 -11.34
C GLU A 93 1.26 1.66 -11.56
N GLY A 94 0.91 2.06 -12.78
CA GLY A 94 0.71 3.47 -13.11
C GLY A 94 1.97 4.35 -13.02
N PHE A 95 3.20 3.78 -13.00
CA PHE A 95 4.45 4.53 -12.86
C PHE A 95 4.53 5.76 -13.77
N SER A 96 4.28 5.58 -15.08
CA SER A 96 4.34 6.67 -16.05
C SER A 96 3.28 7.76 -15.83
N LEU A 97 2.17 7.40 -15.18
CA LEU A 97 1.07 8.30 -14.82
C LEU A 97 1.24 8.93 -13.43
N GLY A 98 2.32 8.61 -12.71
CA GLY A 98 2.58 9.12 -11.37
C GLY A 98 1.91 8.33 -10.25
N GLY A 99 1.52 7.08 -10.50
CA GLY A 99 0.95 6.19 -9.49
C GLY A 99 1.79 6.12 -8.21
N ARG A 100 1.10 6.00 -7.07
CA ARG A 100 1.70 6.03 -5.73
C ARG A 100 1.26 4.83 -4.88
N VAL A 101 2.14 4.41 -3.98
CA VAL A 101 1.92 3.33 -3.00
C VAL A 101 2.40 3.78 -1.61
N GLN A 102 1.66 3.42 -0.55
CA GLN A 102 2.13 3.61 0.82
C GLN A 102 3.07 2.46 1.21
N VAL A 103 4.24 2.81 1.73
CA VAL A 103 5.29 1.85 2.09
C VAL A 103 5.92 2.21 3.41
N VAL A 104 6.48 1.21 4.09
CA VAL A 104 7.31 1.42 5.27
C VAL A 104 8.59 2.17 4.87
N LYS A 105 8.95 3.20 5.65
CA LYS A 105 10.20 3.96 5.46
C LYS A 105 11.32 3.52 6.41
N LYS A 106 10.98 2.84 7.51
CA LYS A 106 11.95 2.37 8.51
C LYS A 106 12.78 1.21 7.96
N GLY A 107 14.11 1.32 8.04
CA GLY A 107 15.03 0.23 7.73
C GLY A 107 15.22 -0.09 6.24
N THR A 108 14.72 0.76 5.34
CA THR A 108 14.85 0.60 3.88
C THR A 108 15.10 1.96 3.21
N PHE A 109 15.86 1.96 2.10
CA PHE A 109 16.04 3.11 1.21
C PHE A 109 15.14 3.03 -0.03
N PHE A 110 14.20 2.10 -0.08
CA PHE A 110 13.27 1.95 -1.21
C PHE A 110 12.59 3.26 -1.59
N ALA A 111 11.92 3.93 -0.65
CA ALA A 111 11.13 5.13 -0.93
C ALA A 111 11.95 6.27 -1.59
N PRO A 112 13.11 6.71 -1.04
CA PRO A 112 13.92 7.74 -1.70
C PRO A 112 14.53 7.27 -3.03
N ARG A 113 14.86 5.98 -3.18
CA ARG A 113 15.37 5.43 -4.45
C ARG A 113 14.29 5.42 -5.53
N ALA A 114 13.10 4.93 -5.21
CA ALA A 114 11.94 4.94 -6.08
C ALA A 114 11.57 6.36 -6.52
N GLN A 115 11.57 7.31 -5.57
CA GLN A 115 11.34 8.73 -5.85
C GLN A 115 12.39 9.28 -6.83
N LYS A 116 13.68 8.95 -6.63
CA LYS A 116 14.75 9.40 -7.53
C LYS A 116 14.58 8.84 -8.95
N LEU A 117 14.20 7.57 -9.10
CA LEU A 117 13.93 6.98 -10.42
C LEU A 117 12.75 7.68 -11.11
N TYR A 118 11.70 8.02 -10.37
CA TYR A 118 10.56 8.76 -10.91
C TYR A 118 10.94 10.19 -11.33
N GLU A 119 11.76 10.90 -10.56
CA GLU A 119 12.28 12.22 -10.94
C GLU A 119 13.08 12.18 -12.24
N LEU A 120 13.95 11.17 -12.40
CA LEU A 120 14.72 10.99 -13.63
C LEU A 120 13.81 10.68 -14.81
N PHE A 121 12.80 9.83 -14.60
CA PHE A 121 11.78 9.56 -15.61
C PHE A 121 11.04 10.83 -16.02
N ARG A 122 10.74 11.74 -15.09
CA ARG A 122 10.05 13.00 -15.41
C ARG A 122 10.95 13.98 -16.16
N PHE A 123 12.24 14.01 -15.84
CA PHE A 123 13.17 15.03 -16.36
C PHE A 123 13.82 14.66 -17.71
N TYR A 124 14.16 13.39 -17.94
CA TYR A 124 14.89 12.95 -19.14
C TYR A 124 14.01 12.20 -20.13
N ASP A 125 14.24 12.32 -21.43
CA ASP A 125 13.43 11.63 -22.45
C ASP A 125 13.89 10.20 -22.76
N SER A 126 15.10 9.82 -22.36
CA SER A 126 15.65 8.49 -22.54
C SER A 126 16.68 8.14 -21.45
N LEU A 127 17.07 6.87 -21.37
CA LEU A 127 18.14 6.40 -20.47
C LEU A 127 19.51 6.99 -20.84
N GLU A 128 19.74 7.22 -22.13
CA GLU A 128 20.98 7.78 -22.67
C GLU A 128 21.14 9.27 -22.38
N ALA A 129 20.04 9.98 -22.12
CA ALA A 129 20.06 11.40 -21.77
C ALA A 129 20.45 11.65 -20.30
N ILE A 130 20.41 10.62 -19.45
CA ILE A 130 20.77 10.74 -18.02
C ILE A 130 22.26 11.00 -17.89
N ASP A 131 22.62 11.98 -17.05
CA ASP A 131 24.02 12.30 -16.76
C ASP A 131 24.84 11.02 -16.40
N PRO A 132 26.03 10.80 -16.99
CA PRO A 132 26.79 9.57 -16.80
C PRO A 132 27.12 9.25 -15.34
N VAL A 133 27.41 10.26 -14.51
CA VAL A 133 27.73 10.08 -13.09
C VAL A 133 26.48 9.63 -12.31
N VAL A 134 25.33 10.21 -12.64
CA VAL A 134 24.04 9.81 -12.06
C VAL A 134 23.66 8.40 -12.49
N ARG A 135 23.83 8.07 -13.78
CA ARG A 135 23.60 6.73 -14.32
C ARG A 135 24.44 5.68 -13.61
N GLU A 136 25.75 5.90 -13.52
CA GLU A 136 26.69 4.97 -12.87
C GLU A 136 26.28 4.70 -11.41
N LYS A 137 25.94 5.77 -10.67
CA LYS A 137 25.47 5.63 -9.29
C LYS A 137 24.23 4.75 -9.19
N ILE A 138 23.25 4.89 -10.08
CA ILE A 138 22.01 4.10 -10.04
C ILE A 138 22.29 2.63 -10.37
N GLU A 139 23.04 2.38 -11.44
CA GLU A 139 23.39 1.03 -11.88
C GLU A 139 24.17 0.28 -10.78
N GLN A 140 25.11 0.93 -10.11
CA GLN A 140 25.92 0.31 -9.05
C GLN A 140 25.19 0.18 -7.71
N THR A 141 24.48 1.22 -7.27
CA THR A 141 23.99 1.28 -5.88
C THR A 141 22.52 0.87 -5.71
N TYR A 142 21.68 1.03 -6.75
CA TYR A 142 20.24 0.75 -6.65
C TYR A 142 19.93 -0.57 -7.35
N LEU A 143 20.36 -0.68 -8.60
CA LEU A 143 20.01 -1.77 -9.50
C LEU A 143 20.97 -2.96 -9.41
N LYS A 144 22.23 -2.69 -9.03
CA LYS A 144 23.35 -3.63 -9.04
C LYS A 144 23.52 -4.35 -10.39
N ARG A 145 23.05 -3.69 -11.45
CA ARG A 145 22.99 -4.14 -12.85
C ARG A 145 22.95 -2.92 -13.75
N SER A 146 23.44 -3.05 -14.98
CA SER A 146 23.33 -1.98 -15.96
C SER A 146 21.89 -1.85 -16.49
N PHE A 147 21.54 -0.66 -16.99
CA PHE A 147 20.25 -0.46 -17.64
C PHE A 147 20.05 -1.39 -18.85
N ASP A 148 21.13 -1.69 -19.58
CA ASP A 148 21.08 -2.57 -20.74
C ASP A 148 20.79 -4.02 -20.34
N GLN A 149 21.41 -4.51 -19.26
CA GLN A 149 21.12 -5.85 -18.72
C GLN A 149 19.66 -5.98 -18.31
N ILE A 150 19.15 -5.02 -17.54
CA ILE A 150 17.74 -5.01 -17.11
C ILE A 150 16.81 -4.91 -18.32
N TRP A 151 17.15 -4.11 -19.33
CA TRP A 151 16.37 -4.03 -20.55
C TRP A 151 16.28 -5.38 -21.28
N GLN A 152 17.35 -6.17 -21.31
CA GLN A 152 17.29 -7.52 -21.89
C GLN A 152 16.32 -8.44 -21.15
N GLU A 153 16.13 -8.24 -19.84
CA GLU A 153 15.22 -9.03 -19.00
C GLU A 153 13.76 -8.62 -19.17
N VAL A 154 13.49 -7.31 -19.28
CA VAL A 154 12.11 -6.77 -19.29
C VAL A 154 11.58 -6.41 -20.67
N ARG A 155 12.40 -6.53 -21.71
CA ARG A 155 11.92 -6.38 -23.09
C ARG A 155 10.99 -7.55 -23.41
N GLU A 156 9.79 -7.23 -23.85
CA GLU A 156 8.90 -8.22 -24.46
C GLU A 156 9.32 -8.41 -25.92
N THR A 157 9.09 -9.60 -26.47
CA THR A 157 9.24 -9.81 -27.92
C THR A 157 8.20 -8.94 -28.64
N PRO A 158 8.61 -7.93 -29.42
CA PRO A 158 7.64 -7.12 -30.14
C PRO A 158 6.93 -7.96 -31.22
N PRO A 159 5.66 -7.67 -31.52
CA PRO A 159 5.00 -8.24 -32.68
C PRO A 159 5.74 -7.89 -33.97
N ALA A 160 5.71 -8.81 -34.94
CA ALA A 160 6.39 -8.63 -36.22
C ALA A 160 5.92 -7.34 -36.91
N GLY A 161 6.87 -6.49 -37.31
CA GLY A 161 6.60 -5.20 -37.97
C GLY A 161 6.45 -3.99 -37.05
N SER A 162 6.62 -4.13 -35.73
CA SER A 162 6.61 -2.97 -34.83
C SER A 162 7.89 -2.13 -34.96
N SER A 163 7.77 -0.81 -34.78
CA SER A 163 8.88 0.16 -34.80
C SER A 163 9.79 0.13 -33.54
N GLY A 164 9.70 -0.91 -32.71
CA GLY A 164 10.39 -1.00 -31.43
C GLY A 164 9.68 -0.21 -30.32
N VAL A 165 10.25 -0.26 -29.11
CA VAL A 165 9.72 0.46 -27.93
C VAL A 165 10.33 1.85 -27.89
N ASP A 166 9.51 2.89 -27.70
CA ASP A 166 10.01 4.26 -27.62
C ASP A 166 10.95 4.45 -26.40
N PRO A 167 11.93 5.38 -26.47
CA PRO A 167 12.94 5.53 -25.44
C PRO A 167 12.39 5.82 -24.04
N LYS A 168 11.27 6.54 -23.95
CA LYS A 168 10.63 6.91 -22.68
C LYS A 168 9.97 5.70 -22.04
N THR A 169 9.25 4.89 -22.82
CA THR A 169 8.67 3.62 -22.37
C THR A 169 9.75 2.62 -21.99
N ARG A 170 10.86 2.55 -22.73
CA ARG A 170 12.02 1.72 -22.37
C ARG A 170 12.55 2.12 -20.98
N MET A 171 12.76 3.42 -20.75
CA MET A 171 13.18 3.93 -19.44
C MET A 171 12.18 3.56 -18.33
N ALA A 172 10.88 3.77 -18.56
CA ALA A 172 9.84 3.41 -17.59
C ALA A 172 9.89 1.92 -17.22
N ARG A 173 10.04 1.02 -18.20
CA ARG A 173 10.13 -0.44 -17.97
C ARG A 173 11.37 -0.79 -17.13
N VAL A 174 12.52 -0.20 -17.44
CA VAL A 174 13.76 -0.42 -16.67
C VAL A 174 13.62 0.07 -15.22
N PHE A 175 13.00 1.23 -14.98
CA PHE A 175 12.80 1.71 -13.61
C PHE A 175 11.72 0.93 -12.85
N ARG A 176 10.66 0.51 -13.54
CA ARG A 176 9.63 -0.36 -12.96
C ARG A 176 10.18 -1.70 -12.50
N TRP A 177 11.17 -2.26 -13.18
CA TRP A 177 11.87 -3.46 -12.73
C TRP A 177 12.35 -3.30 -11.28
N TYR A 178 12.98 -2.18 -10.92
CA TYR A 178 13.44 -1.96 -9.55
C TYR A 178 12.29 -2.00 -8.54
N LEU A 179 11.16 -1.35 -8.87
CA LEU A 179 9.99 -1.32 -8.00
C LEU A 179 9.39 -2.73 -7.81
N GLU A 180 9.28 -3.49 -8.89
CA GLU A 180 8.77 -4.86 -8.87
C GLU A 180 9.72 -5.83 -8.13
N GLN A 181 11.04 -5.72 -8.35
CA GLN A 181 12.03 -6.53 -7.65
C GLN A 181 12.12 -6.19 -6.16
N SER A 182 11.97 -4.91 -5.81
CA SER A 182 11.98 -4.46 -4.41
C SER A 182 10.89 -5.14 -3.57
N LEU A 183 9.73 -5.42 -4.18
CA LEU A 183 8.68 -6.19 -3.53
C LEU A 183 9.04 -7.68 -3.42
N ARG A 184 9.63 -8.26 -4.48
CA ARG A 184 10.05 -9.68 -4.46
C ARG A 184 11.10 -9.96 -3.40
N TRP A 185 12.14 -9.13 -3.31
CA TRP A 185 13.16 -9.24 -2.26
C TRP A 185 12.57 -9.21 -0.85
N ALA A 186 11.52 -8.41 -0.63
CA ALA A 186 10.83 -8.34 0.65
C ALA A 186 10.05 -9.64 0.95
N LEU A 187 9.43 -10.26 -0.05
CA LEU A 187 8.69 -11.52 0.10
C LEU A 187 9.63 -12.72 0.28
N ASP A 188 10.75 -12.73 -0.46
CA ASP A 188 11.76 -13.78 -0.39
C ASP A 188 12.62 -13.69 0.89
N GLY A 189 12.54 -12.56 1.60
CA GLY A 189 13.36 -12.31 2.80
C GLY A 189 14.84 -12.14 2.50
N ASP A 190 15.18 -11.60 1.32
CA ASP A 190 16.56 -11.42 0.90
C ASP A 190 17.29 -10.38 1.78
N LEU A 191 18.15 -10.88 2.66
CA LEU A 191 18.91 -10.05 3.59
C LEU A 191 19.94 -9.15 2.89
N ALA A 192 20.45 -9.54 1.73
CA ALA A 192 21.39 -8.73 0.94
C ALA A 192 20.70 -7.52 0.29
N GLU A 193 19.39 -7.62 0.09
CA GLU A 193 18.55 -6.57 -0.48
C GLU A 193 17.62 -5.90 0.54
N LYS A 194 17.80 -6.13 1.84
CA LYS A 194 17.00 -5.53 2.92
C LYS A 194 16.80 -4.01 2.74
N VAL A 195 17.85 -3.30 2.32
CA VAL A 195 17.83 -1.84 2.11
C VAL A 195 17.04 -1.40 0.87
N ASN A 196 16.69 -2.34 0.00
CA ASN A 196 15.87 -2.14 -1.19
C ASN A 196 14.44 -2.65 -1.01
N CYS A 197 14.15 -3.44 0.02
CA CYS A 197 12.85 -4.05 0.21
C CYS A 197 11.74 -3.00 0.25
N GLN A 198 10.76 -3.20 -0.63
CA GLN A 198 9.48 -2.50 -0.62
C GLN A 198 8.54 -3.28 0.29
N MET A 199 8.06 -2.63 1.35
CA MET A 199 7.05 -3.20 2.25
C MET A 199 5.78 -2.35 2.16
N PRO A 200 4.80 -2.72 1.31
CA PRO A 200 3.54 -1.99 1.19
C PRO A 200 2.78 -2.04 2.51
N CYS A 201 2.59 -0.88 3.14
CA CYS A 201 1.92 -0.76 4.42
C CYS A 201 1.51 0.70 4.61
N ASP A 202 0.35 0.93 5.20
CA ASP A 202 -0.14 2.25 5.56
C ASP A 202 -0.20 2.45 7.08
N GLU A 203 -0.53 3.68 7.48
CA GLU A 203 -0.57 4.14 8.86
C GLU A 203 -1.53 3.34 9.76
N SER A 204 -2.50 2.60 9.18
CA SER A 204 -3.39 1.74 9.98
C SER A 204 -2.64 0.64 10.73
N MET A 205 -1.47 0.19 10.25
CA MET A 205 -0.65 -0.75 11.01
C MET A 205 -0.13 -0.12 12.31
N ALA A 206 0.38 1.11 12.25
CA ALA A 206 0.88 1.81 13.43
C ALA A 206 -0.25 2.16 14.41
N ALA A 207 -1.43 2.53 13.90
CA ALA A 207 -2.63 2.73 14.72
C ALA A 207 -3.09 1.41 15.37
N PHE A 208 -3.09 0.32 14.60
CA PHE A 208 -3.41 -1.02 15.08
C PHE A 208 -2.42 -1.49 16.15
N ASN A 209 -1.11 -1.26 15.98
CA ASN A 209 -0.11 -1.64 16.99
C ASN A 209 -0.36 -0.94 18.34
N ARG A 210 -0.76 0.33 18.31
CA ARG A 210 -1.16 1.06 19.53
C ARG A 210 -2.41 0.48 20.19
N TYR A 211 -3.42 0.14 19.38
CA TYR A 211 -4.60 -0.57 19.87
C TYR A 211 -4.27 -1.96 20.45
N ALA A 212 -3.43 -2.72 19.75
CA ALA A 212 -3.02 -4.07 20.10
C ALA A 212 -2.16 -4.13 21.36
N ALA A 213 -1.38 -3.08 21.65
CA ALA A 213 -0.58 -2.98 22.87
C ALA A 213 -1.40 -3.09 24.17
N GLY A 214 -2.68 -2.70 24.11
CA GLY A 214 -3.61 -2.81 25.24
C GLY A 214 -4.34 -4.16 25.36
N ASN A 215 -4.05 -5.13 24.49
CA ASN A 215 -4.78 -6.40 24.44
C ASN A 215 -3.89 -7.58 24.02
N GLY A 216 -4.50 -8.76 23.84
CA GLY A 216 -3.80 -10.01 23.50
C GLY A 216 -3.18 -10.07 22.11
N LEU A 217 -3.18 -8.99 21.32
CA LEU A 217 -2.62 -8.93 19.97
C LEU A 217 -1.28 -8.18 19.91
N ALA A 218 -0.73 -7.74 21.04
CA ALA A 218 0.56 -7.05 21.09
C ALA A 218 1.67 -7.91 20.44
N ASP A 219 1.73 -9.19 20.79
CA ASP A 219 2.66 -10.17 20.22
C ASP A 219 2.23 -10.60 18.80
N PRO A 220 3.08 -10.44 17.78
CA PRO A 220 2.83 -10.94 16.42
C PRO A 220 2.45 -12.42 16.38
N ALA A 221 3.02 -13.26 17.25
CA ALA A 221 2.71 -14.68 17.31
C ALA A 221 1.25 -14.95 17.73
N SER A 222 0.59 -13.97 18.36
CA SER A 222 -0.82 -14.03 18.74
C SER A 222 -1.77 -13.45 17.69
N ARG A 223 -1.24 -12.93 16.56
CA ARG A 223 -2.03 -12.30 15.51
C ARG A 223 -2.43 -13.31 14.42
N SER A 224 -3.58 -13.96 14.57
CA SER A 224 -4.26 -14.55 13.40
C SER A 224 -5.13 -13.50 12.71
N ALA A 225 -5.29 -13.58 11.39
CA ALA A 225 -6.21 -12.70 10.66
C ALA A 225 -7.63 -12.72 11.27
N ALA A 226 -8.08 -13.89 11.73
CA ALA A 226 -9.35 -14.06 12.42
C ALA A 226 -9.37 -13.37 13.80
N ALA A 227 -8.29 -13.42 14.58
CA ALA A 227 -8.21 -12.75 15.88
C ALA A 227 -8.18 -11.23 15.75
N ILE A 228 -7.47 -10.70 14.74
CA ILE A 228 -7.49 -9.28 14.37
C ILE A 228 -8.94 -8.85 14.07
N ALA A 229 -9.60 -9.53 13.13
CA ALA A 229 -10.96 -9.19 12.71
C ALA A 229 -11.97 -9.24 13.86
N ARG A 230 -11.94 -10.31 14.68
CA ARG A 230 -12.85 -10.45 15.82
C ARG A 230 -12.65 -9.37 16.88
N SER A 231 -11.40 -9.04 17.19
CA SER A 231 -11.10 -8.01 18.21
C SER A 231 -11.54 -6.64 17.72
N LEU A 232 -11.24 -6.29 16.46
CA LEU A 232 -11.71 -5.05 15.85
C LEU A 232 -13.24 -4.96 15.87
N LEU A 233 -13.96 -5.98 15.38
CA LEU A 233 -15.43 -5.94 15.32
C LEU A 233 -16.07 -5.84 16.71
N ARG A 234 -15.60 -6.64 17.67
CA ARG A 234 -16.11 -6.61 19.05
C ARG A 234 -15.91 -5.24 19.68
N ASP A 235 -14.70 -4.72 19.62
CA ASP A 235 -14.36 -3.46 20.28
C ASP A 235 -14.98 -2.26 19.54
N THR A 236 -15.20 -2.37 18.22
CA THR A 236 -15.97 -1.39 17.44
C THR A 236 -17.41 -1.32 17.92
N ALA A 237 -18.06 -2.48 18.14
CA ALA A 237 -19.43 -2.52 18.65
C ALA A 237 -19.52 -1.85 20.04
N THR A 238 -18.60 -2.18 20.95
CA THR A 238 -18.52 -1.53 22.27
C THR A 238 -18.30 -0.03 22.16
N TYR A 239 -17.39 0.41 21.30
CA TYR A 239 -17.10 1.82 21.09
C TYR A 239 -18.32 2.58 20.56
N LEU A 240 -19.01 2.04 19.54
CA LEU A 240 -20.23 2.63 18.98
C LEU A 240 -21.34 2.75 20.02
N SER A 241 -21.63 1.69 20.78
CA SER A 241 -22.65 1.72 21.84
C SER A 241 -22.36 2.81 22.86
N HIS A 242 -21.12 2.89 23.37
CA HIS A 242 -20.75 3.90 24.35
C HIS A 242 -20.86 5.33 23.79
N ARG A 243 -20.36 5.56 22.56
CA ARG A 243 -20.39 6.89 21.93
C ARG A 243 -21.81 7.38 21.64
N LEU A 244 -22.67 6.50 21.13
CA LEU A 244 -24.07 6.84 20.83
C LEU A 244 -24.85 7.15 22.11
N SER A 245 -24.69 6.35 23.17
CA SER A 245 -25.32 6.64 24.47
C SER A 245 -24.82 7.95 25.07
N ALA A 246 -23.51 8.22 25.01
CA ALA A 246 -22.96 9.47 25.51
C ALA A 246 -23.47 10.70 24.74
N MET A 247 -23.72 10.58 23.44
CA MET A 247 -24.28 11.66 22.62
C MET A 247 -25.76 11.89 22.91
N SER A 248 -26.56 10.83 23.09
CA SER A 248 -27.99 10.96 23.42
C SER A 248 -28.25 11.62 24.77
N HIS A 249 -27.27 11.61 25.69
CA HIS A 249 -27.38 12.30 26.99
C HIS A 249 -26.88 13.77 26.96
N ARG A 250 -26.32 14.23 25.84
CA ARG A 250 -25.80 15.60 25.69
C ARG A 250 -26.71 16.52 24.86
N VAL A 251 -27.69 15.94 24.17
CA VAL A 251 -28.74 16.64 23.40
C VAL A 251 -30.00 16.68 24.24
#